data_AF-A0AAD6WNJ2-F1
#
_entry.id   AF-A0AAD6WNJ2-F1
#
_cell.length_a   1.000
_cell.length_b   1.000
_cell.length_c   1.000
_cell.angle_alpha   90.00
_cell.angle_beta   90.00
_cell.angle_gamma   90.00
#
_symmetry.space_group_name_H-M   'P 1'
#
loop_
_entity.id
_entity.type
_entity.pdbx_description
1 polymer ?
#
loop_
_entity_poly.entity_id
_entity_poly.type
_entity_poly.pdbx_seq_one_letter_code
_entity_poly.pdbx_strand_id
1 'polypeptide(L)'
;MYPASAPAQNLPVEVIDSILDGNRGDRQSLTSSSLVCKAWLQSSRYHLFSEFDVYVGLNVGKKFLKLLHHPLCTFVYCIRTITIYPGQPDASGIAPLGDKTVTRLAKLMHVSSLRILNHRGLIAKPTLALLASTFSDVETLRLTNSFASANDAIEFAVSFPKLKTLDFQPHCHESTPATLPDAPPPSKLSRVQLYSPFIHRAWFLKHHDRFSALTLSDIKANDFDKIEEILADLRPNLRDLRMSFSPREISASLSNLGTTYCASASTCSIPRH
;
A
#
# COMPACT_ATOMS: atom_id res chain seq x y z
N MET A 1 -53.65 -23.28 -6.04
CA MET A 1 -53.13 -22.14 -6.83
C MET A 1 -52.52 -21.15 -5.85
N TYR A 2 -51.19 -21.05 -5.78
CA TYR A 2 -50.54 -19.99 -5.00
C TYR A 2 -50.53 -18.70 -5.84
N PRO A 3 -50.88 -17.53 -5.27
CA PRO A 3 -50.83 -16.27 -5.99
C PRO A 3 -49.39 -15.99 -6.43
N ALA A 4 -49.25 -15.50 -7.66
CA ALA A 4 -47.98 -15.12 -8.24
C ALA A 4 -47.22 -14.21 -7.27
N SER A 5 -46.05 -14.67 -6.79
CA SER A 5 -45.18 -13.90 -5.92
C SER A 5 -44.93 -12.54 -6.58
N ALA A 6 -45.24 -11.45 -5.86
CA ALA A 6 -44.96 -10.10 -6.33
C ALA A 6 -43.50 -10.03 -6.80
N PRO A 7 -43.22 -9.38 -7.95
CA PRO A 7 -41.86 -9.25 -8.43
C PRO A 7 -41.03 -8.62 -7.32
N ALA A 8 -40.01 -9.33 -6.86
CA ALA A 8 -39.07 -8.81 -5.88
C ALA A 8 -38.63 -7.44 -6.38
N GLN A 9 -38.98 -6.38 -5.63
CA GLN A 9 -38.56 -5.03 -5.98
C GLN A 9 -37.04 -5.03 -5.90
N ASN A 10 -36.41 -5.08 -7.07
CA ASN A 10 -34.96 -5.04 -7.16
C ASN A 10 -34.52 -3.66 -6.68
N LEU A 11 -33.89 -3.61 -5.50
CA LEU A 11 -33.19 -2.42 -5.06
C LEU A 11 -32.15 -2.04 -6.12
N PRO A 12 -31.99 -0.75 -6.46
CA PRO A 12 -30.89 -0.30 -7.29
C PRO A 12 -29.54 -0.75 -6.70
N VAL A 13 -28.58 -1.08 -7.57
CA VAL A 13 -27.27 -1.61 -7.14
C VAL A 13 -26.52 -0.61 -6.25
N GLU A 14 -26.70 0.68 -6.51
CA GLU A 14 -26.10 1.78 -5.74
C GLU A 14 -26.59 1.78 -4.29
N VAL A 15 -27.85 1.41 -4.06
CA VAL A 15 -28.42 1.30 -2.71
C VAL A 15 -27.83 0.07 -1.99
N ILE A 16 -27.69 -1.05 -2.70
CA ILE A 16 -27.07 -2.26 -2.15
C ILE A 16 -25.62 -1.98 -1.76
N ASP A 17 -24.85 -1.38 -2.67
CA ASP A 17 -23.44 -1.02 -2.44
C ASP A 17 -23.32 -0.04 -1.27
N SER A 18 -24.20 0.96 -1.17
CA SER A 18 -24.21 1.90 -0.03
C SER A 18 -24.50 1.21 1.31
N ILE A 19 -25.37 0.20 1.34
CA ILE A 19 -25.65 -0.59 2.55
C ILE A 19 -24.42 -1.43 2.93
N LEU A 20 -23.81 -2.10 1.95
CA LEU A 20 -22.63 -2.93 2.17
C LEU A 20 -21.40 -2.10 2.54
N ASP A 21 -21.30 -0.87 2.05
CA ASP A 21 -20.25 0.08 2.39
C ASP A 21 -20.24 0.42 3.88
N GLY A 22 -21.43 0.57 4.50
CA GLY A 22 -21.57 0.73 5.94
C GLY A 22 -21.06 -0.47 6.75
N ASN A 23 -20.96 -1.65 6.12
CA ASN A 23 -20.56 -2.91 6.75
C ASN A 23 -19.15 -3.39 6.35
N ARG A 24 -18.31 -2.55 5.73
CA ARG A 24 -16.97 -2.94 5.27
C ARG A 24 -16.09 -3.60 6.35
N GLY A 25 -16.27 -3.23 7.62
CA GLY A 25 -15.55 -3.79 8.76
C GLY A 25 -16.12 -5.11 9.29
N ASP A 26 -17.36 -5.45 8.97
CA ASP A 26 -18.05 -6.64 9.47
C ASP A 26 -18.16 -7.72 8.38
N ARG A 27 -17.14 -8.58 8.33
CA ARG A 27 -17.09 -9.69 7.39
C ARG A 27 -18.25 -10.68 7.56
N GLN A 28 -18.80 -10.83 8.78
CA GLN A 28 -19.91 -11.74 9.01
C GLN A 28 -21.18 -11.20 8.38
N SER A 29 -21.47 -9.90 8.57
CA SER A 29 -22.59 -9.23 7.92
C SER A 29 -22.48 -9.24 6.39
N LEU A 30 -21.29 -8.99 5.83
CA LEU A 30 -21.05 -9.10 4.38
C LEU A 30 -21.25 -10.53 3.86
N THR A 31 -20.85 -11.54 4.63
CA THR A 31 -21.03 -12.95 4.24
C THR A 31 -22.51 -13.33 4.25
N SER A 32 -23.26 -12.97 5.30
CA SER A 32 -24.72 -13.18 5.34
C SER A 32 -25.44 -12.44 4.21
N SER A 33 -25.03 -11.21 3.93
CA SER A 33 -25.54 -10.39 2.83
C SER A 33 -25.36 -11.05 1.47
N SER A 34 -24.25 -11.77 1.27
CA SER A 34 -23.99 -12.50 0.03
C SER A 34 -24.97 -13.64 -0.27
N LEU A 35 -25.75 -14.07 0.74
CA LEU A 35 -26.74 -15.15 0.62
C LEU A 35 -28.16 -14.66 0.31
N VAL A 36 -28.39 -13.34 0.32
CA VAL A 36 -29.73 -12.76 0.13
C VAL A 36 -30.24 -12.98 -1.30
N CYS A 37 -29.48 -12.54 -2.30
CA CYS A 37 -29.79 -12.75 -3.71
C CYS A 37 -28.54 -12.58 -4.60
N LYS A 38 -28.65 -12.84 -5.91
CA LYS A 38 -27.51 -12.75 -6.86
C LYS A 38 -26.90 -11.34 -6.95
N ALA A 39 -27.71 -10.29 -6.88
CA ALA A 39 -27.21 -8.91 -6.91
C ALA A 39 -26.35 -8.62 -5.67
N TRP A 40 -26.88 -8.96 -4.48
CA TRP A 40 -26.18 -8.82 -3.21
C TRP A 40 -24.91 -9.69 -3.15
N LEU A 41 -24.94 -10.89 -3.73
CA LEU A 41 -23.75 -11.75 -3.84
C LEU A 41 -22.61 -11.06 -4.58
N GLN A 42 -22.90 -10.42 -5.72
CA GLN A 42 -21.88 -9.78 -6.55
C GLN A 42 -21.24 -8.59 -5.83
N SER A 43 -22.07 -7.70 -5.27
CA SER A 43 -21.59 -6.55 -4.49
C SER A 43 -20.85 -6.99 -3.22
N SER A 44 -21.41 -7.94 -2.47
CA SER A 44 -20.76 -8.45 -1.24
C SER A 44 -19.41 -9.08 -1.53
N ARG A 45 -19.26 -9.81 -2.65
CA ARG A 45 -17.96 -10.36 -3.09
C ARG A 45 -16.93 -9.27 -3.33
N TYR A 46 -17.32 -8.14 -3.93
CA TYR A 46 -16.41 -7.03 -4.13
C TYR A 46 -15.82 -6.56 -2.80
N HIS A 47 -16.63 -6.36 -1.76
CA HIS A 47 -16.14 -5.96 -0.43
C HIS A 47 -15.40 -7.06 0.32
N LEU A 48 -15.83 -8.31 0.20
CA LEU A 48 -15.21 -9.45 0.91
C LEU A 48 -13.80 -9.77 0.40
N PHE A 49 -13.55 -9.53 -0.89
CA PHE A 49 -12.35 -9.95 -1.62
C PHE A 49 -11.58 -8.77 -2.26
N SER A 50 -11.91 -7.51 -1.97
CA SER A 50 -11.21 -6.34 -2.54
C SER A 50 -9.74 -6.27 -2.14
N GLU A 51 -9.45 -6.62 -0.89
CA GLU A 51 -8.11 -6.67 -0.33
C GLU A 51 -7.75 -8.11 0.01
N PHE A 52 -6.52 -8.50 -0.32
CA PHE A 52 -6.04 -9.84 -0.07
C PHE A 52 -4.60 -9.87 0.44
N ASP A 53 -4.38 -10.68 1.47
CA ASP A 53 -3.09 -10.86 2.11
C ASP A 53 -2.43 -12.18 1.68
N VAL A 54 -1.32 -12.08 0.95
CA VAL A 54 -0.49 -13.20 0.52
C VAL A 54 0.66 -13.39 1.51
N TYR A 55 0.54 -14.41 2.35
CA TYR A 55 1.62 -14.86 3.21
C TYR A 55 2.48 -15.89 2.47
N VAL A 56 3.65 -15.47 1.99
CA VAL A 56 4.58 -16.35 1.26
C VAL A 56 5.03 -17.50 2.17
N GLY A 57 5.25 -18.70 1.64
CA GLY A 57 5.72 -19.86 2.43
C GLY A 57 4.67 -20.54 3.32
N LEU A 58 3.68 -19.80 3.84
CA LEU A 58 2.63 -20.36 4.69
C LEU A 58 1.63 -21.24 3.91
N ASN A 59 1.08 -22.24 4.59
CA ASN A 59 0.07 -23.14 4.03
C ASN A 59 -1.18 -22.38 3.55
N VAL A 60 -1.56 -21.30 4.23
CA VAL A 60 -2.68 -20.43 3.84
C VAL A 60 -2.40 -19.80 2.47
N GLY A 61 -1.21 -19.24 2.27
CA GLY A 61 -0.79 -18.70 0.96
C GLY A 61 -0.79 -19.78 -0.13
N LYS A 62 -0.27 -20.98 0.15
CA LYS A 62 -0.29 -22.09 -0.82
C LYS A 62 -1.71 -22.51 -1.21
N LYS A 63 -2.64 -22.62 -0.24
CA LYS A 63 -4.06 -22.93 -0.49
C LYS A 63 -4.73 -21.84 -1.34
N PHE A 64 -4.46 -20.58 -1.04
CA PHE A 64 -4.98 -19.46 -1.82
C PHE A 64 -4.46 -19.47 -3.25
N LEU A 65 -3.15 -19.65 -3.46
CA LEU A 65 -2.58 -19.73 -4.81
C LEU A 65 -3.19 -20.90 -5.60
N LYS A 66 -3.49 -22.02 -4.95
CA LYS A 66 -4.25 -23.12 -5.58
C LYS A 66 -5.67 -22.69 -5.94
N LEU A 67 -6.37 -22.00 -5.05
CA LEU A 67 -7.72 -21.49 -5.28
C LEU A 67 -7.77 -20.51 -6.46
N LEU A 68 -6.79 -19.60 -6.59
CA LEU A 68 -6.68 -18.70 -7.75
C LEU A 68 -6.56 -19.43 -9.09
N HIS A 69 -6.02 -20.65 -9.08
CA HIS A 69 -5.87 -21.46 -10.30
C HIS A 69 -7.06 -22.38 -10.55
N HIS A 70 -7.99 -22.49 -9.60
CA HIS A 70 -9.15 -23.33 -9.75
C HIS A 70 -10.07 -22.78 -10.84
N PRO A 71 -10.57 -23.62 -11.78
CA PRO A 71 -11.41 -23.16 -12.90
C PRO A 71 -12.73 -22.51 -12.45
N LEU A 72 -13.21 -22.85 -11.24
CA LEU A 72 -14.42 -22.25 -10.64
C LEU A 72 -14.14 -21.01 -9.77
N CYS A 73 -12.92 -20.48 -9.80
CA CYS A 73 -12.57 -19.29 -9.02
C CYS A 73 -13.22 -18.04 -9.61
N THR A 74 -14.22 -17.50 -8.93
CA THR A 74 -15.06 -16.40 -9.43
C THR A 74 -14.85 -15.08 -8.69
N PHE A 75 -13.87 -14.97 -7.79
CA PHE A 75 -13.59 -13.72 -7.05
C PHE A 75 -12.30 -13.02 -7.50
N VAL A 76 -11.55 -13.61 -8.45
CA VAL A 76 -10.25 -13.10 -8.91
C VAL A 76 -10.37 -11.65 -9.40
N TYR A 77 -11.47 -11.29 -10.06
CA TYR A 77 -11.70 -9.94 -10.57
C TYR A 77 -12.10 -8.92 -9.50
N CYS A 78 -12.46 -9.38 -8.31
CA CYS A 78 -12.78 -8.51 -7.18
C CYS A 78 -11.51 -7.97 -6.51
N ILE A 79 -10.38 -8.68 -6.63
CA ILE A 79 -9.13 -8.31 -5.94
C ILE A 79 -8.51 -7.07 -6.58
N ARG A 80 -8.40 -5.99 -5.80
CA ARG A 80 -7.82 -4.70 -6.19
C ARG A 80 -6.55 -4.38 -5.44
N THR A 81 -6.44 -4.88 -4.21
CA THR A 81 -5.29 -4.68 -3.35
C THR A 81 -4.67 -6.01 -2.99
N ILE A 82 -3.37 -6.15 -3.23
CA ILE A 82 -2.59 -7.28 -2.73
C ILE A 82 -1.61 -6.76 -1.71
N THR A 83 -1.59 -7.41 -0.55
CA THR A 83 -0.54 -7.26 0.45
C THR A 83 0.30 -8.52 0.50
N ILE A 84 1.58 -8.42 0.18
CA ILE A 84 2.53 -9.53 0.27
C ILE A 84 3.28 -9.39 1.59
N TYR A 85 3.14 -10.41 2.45
CA TYR A 85 3.89 -10.53 3.69
C TYR A 85 4.99 -11.58 3.54
N PRO A 86 6.13 -11.45 4.25
CA PRO A 86 7.07 -12.54 4.37
C PRO A 86 6.40 -13.78 4.94
N GLY A 87 6.91 -14.94 4.57
CA GLY A 87 6.65 -16.13 5.36
C GLY A 87 7.21 -15.97 6.77
N GLN A 88 6.56 -16.61 7.75
CA GLN A 88 7.25 -16.82 9.00
C GLN A 88 8.51 -17.65 8.73
N PRO A 89 9.63 -17.33 9.40
CA PRO A 89 10.80 -18.20 9.37
C PRO A 89 10.35 -19.58 9.85
N ASP A 90 10.37 -20.57 8.96
CA ASP A 90 10.27 -21.96 9.39
C ASP A 90 11.67 -22.47 9.80
N ALA A 91 11.76 -23.72 10.25
CA ALA A 91 13.04 -24.33 10.62
C ALA A 91 14.06 -24.38 9.45
N SER A 92 13.63 -24.15 8.21
CA SER A 92 14.47 -24.07 7.00
C SER A 92 14.74 -22.62 6.53
N GLY A 93 14.20 -21.62 7.22
CA GLY A 93 14.38 -20.20 6.91
C GLY A 93 13.11 -19.51 6.37
N ILE A 94 13.24 -18.23 6.01
CA ILE A 94 12.15 -17.48 5.36
C ILE A 94 12.11 -17.88 3.89
N ALA A 95 11.06 -18.58 3.47
CA ALA A 95 10.86 -18.88 2.05
C ALA A 95 10.79 -17.56 1.26
N PRO A 96 11.74 -17.29 0.35
CA PRO A 96 11.75 -16.03 -0.39
C PRO A 96 10.52 -15.94 -1.29
N LEU A 97 10.06 -14.71 -1.54
CA LEU A 97 9.17 -14.46 -2.65
C LEU A 97 9.90 -14.89 -3.94
N GLY A 98 9.49 -16.02 -4.50
CA GLY A 98 10.09 -16.58 -5.70
C GLY A 98 9.20 -16.41 -6.93
N ASP A 99 9.80 -16.52 -8.11
CA ASP A 99 9.15 -16.29 -9.39
C ASP A 99 7.88 -17.12 -9.58
N LYS A 100 7.89 -18.38 -9.13
CA LYS A 100 6.71 -19.27 -9.17
C LYS A 100 5.50 -18.69 -8.43
N THR A 101 5.71 -17.96 -7.33
CA THR A 101 4.62 -17.29 -6.60
C THR A 101 4.10 -16.12 -7.39
N VAL A 102 4.99 -15.29 -7.94
CA VAL A 102 4.61 -14.12 -8.75
C VAL A 102 3.85 -14.54 -10.01
N THR A 103 4.33 -15.54 -10.76
CA THR A 103 3.65 -16.07 -11.95
C THR A 103 2.23 -16.54 -11.62
N ARG A 104 2.03 -17.13 -10.43
CA ARG A 104 0.69 -17.55 -9.99
C ARG A 104 -0.22 -16.37 -9.67
N LEU A 105 0.34 -15.26 -9.19
CA LEU A 105 -0.42 -14.04 -8.93
C LEU A 105 -0.77 -13.28 -10.21
N ALA A 106 -0.17 -13.61 -11.36
CA ALA A 106 -0.43 -12.93 -12.63
C ALA A 106 -1.88 -13.03 -13.14
N LYS A 107 -2.70 -13.92 -12.58
CA LYS A 107 -4.14 -13.96 -12.84
C LYS A 107 -4.91 -12.75 -12.26
N LEU A 108 -4.30 -12.01 -11.36
CA LEU A 108 -4.89 -10.86 -10.68
C LEU A 108 -4.71 -9.59 -11.53
N MET A 109 -5.34 -9.58 -12.72
CA MET A 109 -5.20 -8.54 -13.76
C MET A 109 -5.76 -7.17 -13.37
N HIS A 110 -6.35 -7.06 -12.19
CA HIS A 110 -7.19 -5.95 -11.76
C HIS A 110 -6.64 -5.22 -10.54
N VAL A 111 -5.42 -5.58 -10.13
CA VAL A 111 -4.73 -5.04 -8.97
C VAL A 111 -4.25 -3.64 -9.27
N SER A 112 -4.80 -2.68 -8.55
CA SER A 112 -4.40 -1.27 -8.60
C SER A 112 -3.57 -0.86 -7.39
N SER A 113 -3.57 -1.65 -6.32
CA SER A 113 -2.73 -1.42 -5.15
C SER A 113 -1.87 -2.64 -4.82
N LEU A 114 -0.56 -2.43 -4.80
CA LEU A 114 0.41 -3.43 -4.38
C LEU A 114 1.10 -2.95 -3.10
N ARG A 115 1.03 -3.77 -2.07
CA ARG A 115 1.71 -3.55 -0.80
C ARG A 115 2.66 -4.71 -0.59
N ILE A 116 3.93 -4.43 -0.36
CA ILE A 116 4.91 -5.47 0.00
C ILE A 116 5.44 -5.06 1.37
N LEU A 117 5.10 -5.84 2.39
CA LEU A 117 5.28 -5.44 3.78
C LEU A 117 6.27 -6.33 4.54
N ASN A 118 7.11 -5.71 5.37
CA ASN A 118 7.93 -6.36 6.41
C ASN A 118 8.81 -7.52 5.94
N HIS A 119 9.17 -7.59 4.65
CA HIS A 119 10.00 -8.67 4.16
C HIS A 119 11.44 -8.51 4.70
N ARG A 120 11.79 -9.33 5.70
CA ARG A 120 13.13 -9.37 6.31
C ARG A 120 14.19 -9.97 5.38
N GLY A 121 13.78 -10.70 4.35
CA GLY A 121 14.68 -11.18 3.30
C GLY A 121 14.86 -10.16 2.18
N LEU A 122 16.00 -10.23 1.48
CA LEU A 122 16.18 -9.52 0.22
C LEU A 122 15.29 -10.14 -0.86
N ILE A 123 14.47 -9.34 -1.53
CA ILE A 123 13.76 -9.78 -2.73
C ILE A 123 14.75 -9.67 -3.90
N ALA A 124 14.97 -10.76 -4.62
CA ALA A 124 15.89 -10.77 -5.74
C ALA A 124 15.41 -9.83 -6.86
N LYS A 125 16.35 -9.14 -7.53
CA LYS A 125 16.05 -8.21 -8.64
C LYS A 125 15.16 -8.83 -9.74
N PRO A 126 15.40 -10.07 -10.21
CA PRO A 126 14.53 -10.67 -11.22
C PRO A 126 13.08 -10.81 -10.77
N THR A 127 12.86 -11.12 -9.48
CA THR A 127 11.52 -11.21 -8.90
C THR A 127 10.85 -9.84 -8.79
N LEU A 128 11.59 -8.79 -8.45
CA LEU A 128 11.09 -7.41 -8.48
C LEU A 128 10.66 -7.01 -9.90
N ALA A 129 11.49 -7.28 -10.90
CA ALA A 129 11.15 -7.01 -12.30
C ALA A 129 9.88 -7.77 -12.73
N LEU A 130 9.76 -9.05 -12.34
CA LEU A 130 8.58 -9.87 -12.61
C LEU A 130 7.33 -9.33 -11.91
N LEU A 131 7.43 -8.83 -10.67
CA LEU A 131 6.31 -8.19 -9.98
C LEU A 131 5.85 -6.93 -10.73
N ALA A 132 6.79 -6.08 -11.13
CA ALA A 132 6.49 -4.85 -11.83
C ALA A 132 5.81 -5.12 -13.19
N SER A 133 6.30 -6.11 -13.94
CA SER A 133 5.67 -6.50 -15.21
C SER A 133 4.29 -7.13 -15.01
N THR A 134 4.12 -7.90 -13.93
CA THR A 134 2.85 -8.58 -13.62
C THR A 134 1.76 -7.59 -13.20
N PHE A 135 2.13 -6.53 -12.47
CA PHE A 135 1.20 -5.56 -11.89
C PHE A 135 1.42 -4.16 -12.47
N SER A 136 1.53 -4.07 -13.80
CA SER A 136 1.78 -2.82 -14.52
C SER A 136 0.69 -1.75 -14.35
N ASP A 137 -0.51 -2.17 -13.92
CA ASP A 137 -1.66 -1.31 -13.65
C ASP A 137 -1.70 -0.72 -12.24
N VAL A 138 -0.70 -0.99 -11.41
CA VAL A 138 -0.64 -0.47 -10.03
C VAL A 138 -0.56 1.07 -10.03
N GLU A 139 -1.51 1.66 -9.31
CA GLU A 139 -1.60 3.10 -9.05
C GLU A 139 -1.13 3.45 -7.63
N THR A 140 -1.17 2.50 -6.70
CA THR A 140 -0.73 2.70 -5.31
C THR A 140 0.26 1.62 -4.90
N LEU A 141 1.50 2.03 -4.64
CA LEU A 141 2.56 1.13 -4.21
C LEU A 141 2.98 1.45 -2.77
N ARG A 142 3.00 0.43 -1.91
CA ARG A 142 3.54 0.53 -0.55
C ARG A 142 4.70 -0.43 -0.36
N LEU A 143 5.86 0.11 0.04
CA LEU A 143 7.09 -0.64 0.22
C LEU A 143 7.61 -0.46 1.64
N THR A 144 7.63 -1.54 2.43
CA THR A 144 8.25 -1.53 3.77
C THR A 144 9.35 -2.61 3.92
N ASN A 145 9.90 -3.09 2.80
CA ASN A 145 10.80 -4.25 2.77
C ASN A 145 12.27 -3.88 2.78
N SER A 146 13.08 -4.93 2.94
CA SER A 146 14.52 -4.85 2.78
C SER A 146 14.93 -4.90 1.31
N PHE A 147 15.70 -3.92 0.87
CA PHE A 147 16.34 -3.88 -0.45
C PHE A 147 17.86 -3.91 -0.28
N ALA A 148 18.59 -4.40 -1.29
CA ALA A 148 20.04 -4.42 -1.23
C ALA A 148 20.59 -2.98 -1.20
N SER A 149 20.06 -2.14 -2.10
CA SER A 149 20.40 -0.72 -2.19
C SER A 149 19.16 0.18 -2.26
N ALA A 150 19.38 1.47 -2.07
CA ALA A 150 18.35 2.48 -2.29
C ALA A 150 17.93 2.60 -3.76
N ASN A 151 18.87 2.35 -4.67
CA ASN A 151 18.64 2.39 -6.10
C ASN A 151 17.66 1.30 -6.52
N ASP A 152 17.80 0.09 -5.99
CA ASP A 152 16.91 -1.03 -6.30
C ASP A 152 15.45 -0.73 -5.92
N ALA A 153 15.25 -0.06 -4.77
CA ALA A 153 13.93 0.33 -4.31
C ALA A 153 13.30 1.40 -5.22
N ILE A 154 14.10 2.37 -5.66
CA ILE A 154 13.67 3.43 -6.58
C ILE A 154 13.38 2.84 -7.98
N GLU A 155 14.31 2.06 -8.56
CA GLU A 155 14.14 1.37 -9.84
C GLU A 155 12.85 0.54 -9.86
N PHE A 156 12.59 -0.19 -8.77
CA PHE A 156 11.36 -0.94 -8.63
C PHE A 156 10.12 -0.03 -8.60
N ALA A 157 10.12 1.06 -7.82
CA ALA A 157 9.00 1.99 -7.79
C ALA A 157 8.75 2.69 -9.15
N VAL A 158 9.82 3.02 -9.88
CA VAL A 158 9.72 3.69 -11.20
C VAL A 158 9.20 2.73 -12.28
N SER A 159 9.33 1.41 -12.07
CA SER A 159 8.86 0.39 -13.02
C SER A 159 7.33 0.32 -13.14
N PHE A 160 6.57 1.11 -12.37
CA PHE A 160 5.11 1.16 -12.41
C PHE A 160 4.61 2.41 -13.17
N PRO A 161 4.23 2.30 -14.46
CA PRO A 161 3.93 3.46 -15.31
C PRO A 161 2.66 4.22 -14.91
N LYS A 162 1.72 3.56 -14.21
CA LYS A 162 0.46 4.16 -13.75
C LYS A 162 0.50 4.63 -12.29
N LEU A 163 1.65 4.55 -11.64
CA LEU A 163 1.79 4.87 -10.22
C LEU A 163 1.38 6.33 -9.93
N LYS A 164 0.45 6.50 -9.00
CA LYS A 164 -0.05 7.80 -8.52
C LYS A 164 0.35 8.09 -7.08
N THR A 165 0.36 7.04 -6.25
CA THR A 165 0.66 7.12 -4.83
C THR A 165 1.78 6.15 -4.48
N LEU A 166 2.83 6.68 -3.85
CA LEU A 166 3.96 5.90 -3.36
C LEU A 166 4.10 6.07 -1.84
N ASP A 167 4.00 4.97 -1.10
CA ASP A 167 4.25 4.90 0.34
C ASP A 167 5.58 4.16 0.58
N PHE A 168 6.63 4.91 0.88
CA PHE A 168 8.02 4.49 0.73
C PHE A 168 8.76 4.44 2.07
N GLN A 169 8.93 3.22 2.58
CA GLN A 169 9.66 2.90 3.81
C GLN A 169 10.64 1.73 3.61
N PRO A 170 11.50 1.73 2.58
CA PRO A 170 12.43 0.64 2.39
C PRO A 170 13.48 0.63 3.51
N HIS A 171 13.92 -0.57 3.87
CA HIS A 171 15.09 -0.79 4.69
C HIS A 171 16.25 -1.15 3.75
N CYS A 172 17.28 -0.32 3.65
CA CYS A 172 18.43 -0.59 2.79
C CYS A 172 19.61 -1.08 3.63
N HIS A 173 20.27 -2.15 3.19
CA HIS A 173 21.40 -2.71 3.92
C HIS A 173 22.70 -1.95 3.66
N GLU A 174 22.88 -1.39 2.47
CA GLU A 174 24.07 -0.62 2.13
C GLU A 174 24.02 0.79 2.75
N SER A 175 25.07 1.12 3.50
CA SER A 175 25.29 2.47 4.08
C SER A 175 25.99 3.42 3.11
N THR A 176 26.49 2.90 1.98
CA THR A 176 27.29 3.65 1.02
C THR A 176 26.41 4.63 0.23
N PRO A 177 26.86 5.87 0.00
CA PRO A 177 26.16 6.81 -0.87
C PRO A 177 26.32 6.33 -2.32
N ALA A 178 25.53 5.35 -2.70
CA ALA A 178 25.35 4.98 -4.09
C ALA A 178 24.87 6.23 -4.83
N THR A 179 25.50 6.53 -5.95
CA THR A 179 25.01 7.52 -6.92
C THR A 179 23.54 7.19 -7.18
N LEU A 180 22.66 8.12 -6.81
CA LEU A 180 21.22 7.91 -6.96
C LEU A 180 20.86 7.68 -8.43
N PRO A 181 19.80 6.91 -8.72
CA PRO A 181 19.41 6.64 -10.08
C PRO A 181 19.02 7.95 -10.77
N ASP A 182 19.41 8.11 -12.02
CA ASP A 182 18.96 9.24 -12.86
C ASP A 182 17.55 9.01 -13.43
N ALA A 183 16.90 7.90 -13.04
CA ALA A 183 15.57 7.55 -13.52
C ALA A 183 14.51 8.52 -12.97
N PRO A 184 13.76 9.22 -13.83
CA PRO A 184 12.70 10.12 -13.38
C PRO A 184 11.52 9.33 -12.80
N PRO A 185 10.74 9.88 -11.85
CA PRO A 185 9.56 9.21 -11.34
C PRO A 185 8.51 8.93 -12.43
N PRO A 186 7.55 8.02 -12.18
CA PRO A 186 6.40 7.84 -13.06
C PRO A 186 5.63 9.15 -13.28
N SER A 187 5.11 9.37 -14.49
CA SER A 187 4.51 10.66 -14.84
C SER A 187 3.21 11.01 -14.15
N LYS A 188 2.55 10.02 -13.55
CA LYS A 188 1.33 10.19 -12.77
C LYS A 188 1.60 10.26 -11.26
N LEU A 189 2.85 10.05 -10.83
CA LEU A 189 3.19 10.03 -9.41
C LEU A 189 3.03 11.44 -8.85
N SER A 190 2.05 11.59 -7.97
CA SER A 190 1.62 12.90 -7.47
C SER A 190 1.57 12.94 -5.95
N ARG A 191 1.46 11.78 -5.30
CA ARG A 191 1.44 11.63 -3.84
C ARG A 191 2.57 10.73 -3.38
N VAL A 192 3.38 11.24 -2.46
CA VAL A 192 4.50 10.52 -1.87
C VAL A 192 4.37 10.56 -0.35
N GLN A 193 4.57 9.40 0.28
CA GLN A 193 4.70 9.26 1.71
C GLN A 193 6.10 8.72 2.03
N LEU A 194 6.84 9.47 2.83
CA LEU A 194 8.22 9.18 3.24
C LEU A 194 8.27 8.96 4.75
N TYR A 195 9.16 8.05 5.18
CA TYR A 195 9.45 7.83 6.60
C TYR A 195 10.90 8.14 6.91
N SER A 196 11.17 8.55 8.15
CA SER A 196 12.53 8.70 8.66
C SER A 196 13.22 7.33 8.83
N PRO A 197 14.51 7.17 8.45
CA PRO A 197 15.39 8.20 7.87
C PRO A 197 15.16 8.40 6.37
N PHE A 198 15.23 9.66 5.91
CA PHE A 198 15.05 10.04 4.49
C PHE A 198 16.27 9.70 3.62
N ILE A 199 16.71 8.44 3.58
CA ILE A 199 17.89 7.98 2.82
C ILE A 199 17.73 8.31 1.32
N HIS A 200 16.50 8.35 0.83
CA HIS A 200 16.16 8.59 -0.57
C HIS A 200 15.90 10.07 -0.89
N ARG A 201 16.16 10.97 0.05
CA ARG A 201 15.83 12.40 -0.05
C ARG A 201 16.28 13.03 -1.36
N ALA A 202 17.52 12.77 -1.79
CA ALA A 202 18.09 13.48 -2.92
C ALA A 202 17.41 13.11 -4.25
N TRP A 203 16.80 11.92 -4.36
CA TRP A 203 15.99 11.59 -5.53
C TRP A 203 14.64 12.31 -5.51
N PHE A 204 13.99 12.38 -4.34
CA PHE A 204 12.74 13.13 -4.18
C PHE A 204 12.95 14.64 -4.38
N LEU A 205 14.03 15.20 -3.84
CA LEU A 205 14.43 16.60 -4.05
C LEU A 205 14.73 16.90 -5.51
N LYS A 206 15.39 15.99 -6.23
CA LYS A 206 15.68 16.16 -7.65
C LYS A 206 14.42 16.22 -8.52
N HIS A 207 13.33 15.61 -8.08
CA HIS A 207 12.07 15.51 -8.83
C HIS A 207 10.88 16.12 -8.09
N HIS A 208 11.15 17.08 -7.21
CA HIS A 208 10.19 17.70 -6.30
C HIS A 208 9.02 18.37 -7.06
N ASP A 209 9.29 18.86 -8.28
CA ASP A 209 8.35 19.55 -9.14
C ASP A 209 7.14 18.71 -9.56
N ARG A 210 7.21 17.39 -9.37
CA ARG A 210 6.19 16.44 -9.84
C ARG A 210 5.20 16.04 -8.75
N PHE A 211 5.49 16.35 -7.49
CA PHE A 211 4.66 15.94 -6.36
C PHE A 211 3.71 17.07 -5.95
N SER A 212 2.44 16.72 -5.76
CA SER A 212 1.40 17.64 -5.26
C SER A 212 0.99 17.34 -3.83
N ALA A 213 1.30 16.15 -3.31
CA ALA A 213 1.02 15.75 -1.95
C ALA A 213 2.23 15.04 -1.33
N LEU A 214 2.67 15.51 -0.17
CA LEU A 214 3.76 14.95 0.61
C LEU A 214 3.28 14.59 2.01
N THR A 215 3.51 13.35 2.42
CA THR A 215 3.33 12.91 3.80
C THR A 215 4.69 12.52 4.37
N LEU A 216 5.10 13.17 5.45
CA LEU A 216 6.31 12.86 6.20
C LEU A 216 5.90 12.19 7.50
N SER A 217 6.42 10.98 7.75
CA SER A 217 6.03 10.17 8.90
C SER A 217 7.22 9.74 9.74
N ASP A 218 6.95 9.50 11.04
CA ASP A 218 7.97 9.18 12.05
C ASP A 218 9.10 10.22 12.10
N ILE A 219 8.76 11.50 11.95
CA ILE A 219 9.73 12.61 12.01
C ILE A 219 10.38 12.65 13.40
N LYS A 220 11.72 12.70 13.42
CA LYS A 220 12.52 12.87 14.64
C LYS A 220 13.07 14.29 14.75
N ALA A 221 13.46 14.72 15.94
CA ALA A 221 13.98 16.08 16.16
C ALA A 221 15.21 16.39 15.29
N ASN A 222 16.07 15.39 15.05
CA ASN A 222 17.25 15.51 14.20
C ASN A 222 16.96 15.54 12.69
N ASP A 223 15.69 15.49 12.29
CA ASP A 223 15.27 15.60 10.89
C ASP A 223 14.77 17.00 10.52
N PHE A 224 14.58 17.92 11.48
CA PHE A 224 13.98 19.24 11.21
C PHE A 224 14.75 20.07 10.18
N ASP A 225 16.07 20.17 10.28
CA ASP A 225 16.89 20.91 9.30
C ASP A 225 16.71 20.36 7.87
N LYS A 226 16.58 19.03 7.75
CA LYS A 226 16.38 18.36 6.45
C LYS A 226 14.96 18.57 5.93
N ILE A 227 13.97 18.63 6.82
CA ILE A 227 12.58 18.87 6.45
C ILE A 227 12.42 20.31 5.96
N GLU A 228 13.06 21.27 6.63
CA GLU A 228 13.08 22.67 6.19
C GLU A 228 13.65 22.80 4.78
N GLU A 229 14.80 22.15 4.51
CA GLU A 229 15.40 22.07 3.16
C GLU A 229 14.42 21.48 2.13
N ILE A 230 13.79 20.34 2.46
CA ILE A 230 12.81 19.68 1.58
C ILE A 230 11.59 20.56 1.29
N LEU A 231 11.09 21.27 2.30
CA LEU A 231 9.91 22.13 2.16
C LEU A 231 10.23 23.42 1.41
N ALA A 232 11.46 23.94 1.52
CA ALA A 232 11.91 25.09 0.74
C ALA A 232 11.87 24.80 -0.76
N ASP A 233 12.34 23.61 -1.17
CA ASP A 233 12.36 23.18 -2.57
C ASP A 233 10.97 22.84 -3.11
N LEU A 234 10.11 22.21 -2.30
CA LEU A 234 8.77 21.76 -2.74
C LEU A 234 7.70 22.85 -2.82
N ARG A 235 7.97 24.05 -2.32
CA ARG A 235 6.99 25.12 -2.11
C ARG A 235 6.07 25.44 -3.30
N PRO A 236 6.50 25.48 -4.57
CA PRO A 236 5.64 25.95 -5.65
C PRO A 236 4.55 24.96 -6.08
N ASN A 237 4.74 23.65 -5.87
CA ASN A 237 3.85 22.61 -6.40
C ASN A 237 3.05 21.84 -5.33
N LEU A 238 3.45 21.97 -4.06
CA LEU A 238 2.87 21.22 -2.95
C LEU A 238 1.50 21.76 -2.55
N ARG A 239 0.47 20.90 -2.61
CA ARG A 239 -0.93 21.23 -2.29
C ARG A 239 -1.42 20.59 -0.99
N ASP A 240 -0.84 19.46 -0.60
CA ASP A 240 -1.17 18.72 0.62
C ASP A 240 0.14 18.34 1.32
N LEU A 241 0.36 18.87 2.52
CA LEU A 241 1.47 18.51 3.38
C LEU A 241 0.90 17.90 4.66
N ARG A 242 1.34 16.68 4.97
CA ARG A 242 1.04 16.02 6.25
C ARG A 242 2.34 15.66 6.92
N MET A 243 2.43 15.95 8.21
CA MET A 243 3.58 15.62 9.03
C MET A 243 3.10 14.84 10.25
N SER A 244 3.76 13.72 10.54
CA SER A 244 3.56 12.97 11.78
C SER A 244 4.90 12.75 12.47
N PHE A 245 4.93 13.09 13.75
CA PHE A 245 6.13 13.04 14.58
C PHE A 245 6.17 11.73 15.36
N SER A 246 7.38 11.20 15.59
CA SER A 246 7.56 9.99 16.37
C SER A 246 7.04 10.19 17.80
N PRO A 247 6.26 9.25 18.38
CA PRO A 247 5.71 9.39 19.73
C PRO A 247 6.75 9.68 20.81
N ARG A 248 7.98 9.18 20.62
CA ARG A 248 9.10 9.33 21.58
C ARG A 248 9.57 10.79 21.69
N GLU A 249 9.52 11.54 20.60
CA GLU A 249 9.94 12.95 20.57
C GLU A 249 8.89 13.86 21.22
N ILE A 250 7.61 13.54 21.02
CA ILE A 250 6.50 14.26 21.65
C ILE A 250 6.61 14.14 23.17
N SER A 251 6.93 12.96 23.70
CA SER A 251 7.12 12.78 25.14
C SER A 251 8.29 13.59 25.71
N ALA A 252 9.43 13.67 25.00
CA ALA A 252 10.61 14.40 25.45
C ALA A 252 10.41 15.93 25.42
N SER A 253 9.66 16.42 24.42
CA SER A 253 9.34 17.85 24.29
C SER A 253 8.26 18.28 25.30
N LEU A 254 7.24 17.44 25.54
CA LEU A 254 6.18 17.72 26.51
C LEU A 254 6.66 17.58 27.96
N SER A 255 7.62 16.70 28.26
CA SER A 255 8.22 16.61 29.60
C SER A 255 8.95 17.90 30.00
N ASN A 256 9.47 18.65 29.03
CA ASN A 256 10.10 19.96 29.26
C ASN A 256 9.08 21.10 29.42
N LEU A 257 7.81 20.88 29.06
CA LEU A 257 6.74 21.89 29.11
C LEU A 257 5.85 21.78 30.35
N GLY A 258 6.08 20.82 31.25
CA GLY A 258 5.44 20.78 32.58
C GLY A 258 3.92 20.61 32.60
N THR A 259 3.27 20.30 31.47
CA THR A 259 1.81 20.16 31.38
C THR A 259 1.38 18.80 30.85
N THR A 260 0.54 18.13 31.65
CA THR A 260 -0.13 16.87 31.37
C THR A 260 -1.20 17.07 30.28
N TYR A 261 -0.84 16.90 29.01
CA TYR A 261 -1.81 16.80 27.92
C TYR A 261 -1.78 15.41 27.28
N CYS A 262 -2.95 14.79 27.15
CA CYS A 262 -3.13 13.57 26.36
C CYS A 262 -2.81 13.87 24.89
N ALA A 263 -1.69 13.36 24.39
CA ALA A 263 -1.31 13.48 23.00
C ALA A 263 -2.22 12.60 22.11
N SER A 264 -3.24 13.20 21.49
CA SER A 264 -3.79 12.68 20.24
C SER A 264 -2.90 13.17 19.10
N ALA A 265 -2.38 12.26 18.27
CA ALA A 265 -1.58 12.59 17.08
C ALA A 265 -2.36 13.57 16.17
N SER A 266 -2.06 14.86 16.27
CA SER A 266 -2.72 15.91 15.51
C SER A 266 -2.16 15.93 14.09
N THR A 267 -3.02 15.65 13.12
CA THR A 267 -2.71 15.90 11.71
C THR A 267 -2.73 17.41 11.50
N CYS A 268 -1.57 18.03 11.32
CA CYS A 268 -1.50 19.45 11.00
C CYS A 268 -1.69 19.62 9.50
N SER A 269 -2.89 20.02 9.06
CA SER A 269 -3.17 20.38 7.68
C SER A 269 -3.03 21.90 7.53
N ILE A 270 -2.10 22.34 6.68
CA ILE A 270 -1.91 23.77 6.39
C ILE A 270 -3.14 24.29 5.62
N PRO A 271 -3.88 25.30 6.12
CA PRO A 271 -5.01 25.88 5.41
C PRO A 271 -4.53 26.59 4.13
N ARG A 272 -5.31 26.47 3.05
CA ARG A 272 -5.05 27.15 1.78
C ARG A 272 -5.17 28.67 1.98
N HIS A 273 -4.16 29.43 1.55
CA HIS A 273 -4.26 30.86 1.31
C HIS A 273 -4.74 31.13 -0.12
#